data_AF-D9VXL5-F1
#
_entry.id   AF-D9VXL5-F1
#
_cell.length_a   1.000
_cell.length_b   1.000
_cell.length_c   1.000
_cell.angle_alpha   90.00
_cell.angle_beta   90.00
_cell.angle_gamma   90.00
#
_symmetry.space_group_name_H-M   'P 1'
#
loop_
_entity.id
_entity.type
_entity.pdbx_description
1 polymer ?
#
loop_
_entity_poly.entity_id
_entity_poly.type
_entity_poly.pdbx_seq_one_letter_code
_entity_poly.pdbx_strand_id
1 'polypeptide(L)'
;MLVQRLPDTSLTVALASGGREHFGWGQDRHMSADLFDAINQNTRATGQWGKGKAPKIPAYPRPQPKKAEKKADSPKPRSVAELHKLFQRR
;
A
#
# COMPACT_ATOMS: atom_id res chain seq x y z
N MET A 1 29.58 -4.37 -11.89
CA MET A 1 28.20 -4.20 -12.39
C MET A 1 27.66 -5.55 -12.86
N LEU A 2 26.85 -6.24 -12.07
CA LEU A 2 26.30 -7.56 -12.43
C LEU A 2 24.82 -7.68 -12.05
N VAL A 3 23.94 -6.84 -12.61
CA VAL A 3 22.48 -7.12 -12.64
C VAL A 3 21.86 -6.37 -13.82
N GLN A 4 22.21 -6.70 -15.07
CA GLN A 4 21.62 -6.02 -16.24
C GLN A 4 20.55 -6.84 -16.98
N ARG A 5 20.32 -8.11 -16.61
CA ARG A 5 19.40 -9.01 -17.33
C ARG A 5 18.69 -10.04 -16.46
N LEU A 6 18.56 -9.80 -15.15
CA LEU A 6 17.68 -10.67 -14.38
C LEU A 6 16.24 -10.40 -14.82
N PRO A 7 15.41 -11.44 -15.01
CA PRO A 7 13.99 -11.26 -15.26
C PRO A 7 13.39 -10.32 -14.22
N ASP A 8 12.53 -9.42 -14.66
CA ASP A 8 11.81 -8.46 -13.82
C ASP A 8 10.93 -9.13 -12.74
N THR A 9 10.54 -10.38 -12.97
CA THR A 9 9.84 -11.25 -12.02
C THR A 9 10.73 -11.91 -10.95
N SER A 10 12.05 -11.76 -11.05
CA SER A 10 13.02 -12.46 -10.20
C SER A 10 13.01 -11.99 -8.74
N LEU A 11 13.50 -12.84 -7.85
CA LEU A 11 13.50 -12.59 -6.40
C LEU A 11 14.36 -11.38 -6.01
N THR A 12 15.45 -11.12 -6.73
CA THR A 12 16.30 -9.95 -6.49
C THR A 12 15.61 -8.65 -6.87
N VAL A 13 14.85 -8.65 -7.98
CA VAL A 13 14.08 -7.49 -8.43
C VAL A 13 12.90 -7.27 -7.48
N ALA A 14 12.22 -8.33 -7.05
CA ALA A 14 11.16 -8.27 -6.05
C ALA A 14 11.64 -7.69 -4.70
N LEU A 15 12.81 -8.12 -4.23
CA LEU A 15 13.42 -7.57 -3.01
C LEU A 15 13.73 -6.08 -3.17
N ALA A 16 14.25 -5.67 -4.33
CA ALA A 16 14.52 -4.27 -4.63
C ALA A 16 13.24 -3.43 -4.78
N SER A 17 12.14 -4.00 -5.27
CA SER A 17 10.89 -3.29 -5.54
C SER A 17 9.94 -3.16 -4.34
N GLY A 18 10.31 -3.72 -3.18
CA GLY A 18 9.60 -3.46 -1.93
C GLY A 18 9.24 -4.70 -1.11
N GLY A 19 9.58 -5.90 -1.56
CA GLY A 19 9.42 -7.10 -0.74
C GLY A 19 9.19 -8.38 -1.54
N ARG A 20 9.22 -9.51 -0.82
CA ARG A 20 9.13 -10.85 -1.45
C ARG A 20 7.77 -11.11 -2.10
N GLU A 21 6.76 -10.37 -1.68
CA GLU A 21 5.42 -10.30 -2.26
C GLU A 21 5.41 -9.83 -3.73
N HIS A 22 6.41 -9.09 -4.19
CA HIS A 22 6.57 -8.70 -5.60
C HIS A 22 7.22 -9.79 -6.47
N PHE A 23 7.53 -10.96 -5.90
CA PHE A 23 8.07 -12.06 -6.67
C PHE A 23 7.05 -12.58 -7.68
N GLY A 24 7.44 -12.70 -8.96
CA GLY A 24 6.51 -13.02 -10.04
C GLY A 24 5.71 -11.83 -10.58
N TRP A 25 5.89 -10.62 -10.02
CA TRP A 25 5.30 -9.39 -10.53
C TRP A 25 6.30 -8.66 -11.43
N GLY A 26 6.21 -8.92 -12.73
CA GLY A 26 6.93 -8.17 -13.74
C GLY A 26 6.25 -6.85 -14.11
N GLN A 27 6.88 -6.10 -15.01
CA GLN A 27 6.39 -4.82 -15.52
C GLN A 27 4.97 -4.94 -16.10
N ASP A 28 4.67 -6.04 -16.82
CA ASP A 28 3.34 -6.28 -17.42
C ASP A 28 2.23 -6.42 -16.37
N ARG A 29 2.54 -7.07 -15.23
CA ARG A 29 1.60 -7.23 -14.10
C ARG A 29 1.33 -5.89 -13.41
N HIS A 30 2.34 -5.04 -13.30
CA HIS A 30 2.18 -3.68 -12.80
C HIS A 30 1.34 -2.81 -13.75
N MET A 31 1.66 -2.83 -15.05
CA MET A 31 0.96 -2.07 -16.08
C MET A 31 -0.51 -2.48 -16.21
N SER A 32 -0.81 -3.79 -16.17
CA SER A 32 -2.20 -4.27 -16.21
C SER A 32 -3.00 -3.88 -14.97
N ALA A 33 -2.38 -3.88 -13.78
CA ALA A 33 -3.03 -3.41 -12.56
C ALA A 33 -3.35 -1.91 -12.63
N ASP A 34 -2.43 -1.10 -13.14
CA ASP A 34 -2.62 0.35 -13.28
C ASP A 34 -3.65 0.69 -14.35
N LEU A 35 -3.66 -0.03 -15.47
CA LEU A 35 -4.69 0.11 -16.51
C LEU A 35 -6.09 -0.25 -15.96
N PHE A 36 -6.20 -1.35 -15.22
CA PHE A 36 -7.45 -1.77 -14.61
C PHE A 36 -7.97 -0.73 -13.61
N ASP A 37 -7.09 -0.19 -12.77
CA ASP A 37 -7.47 0.85 -11.81
C ASP A 37 -7.81 2.17 -12.50
N ALA A 38 -7.12 2.54 -13.58
CA ALA A 38 -7.44 3.73 -14.38
C ALA A 38 -8.82 3.60 -15.05
N ILE A 39 -9.13 2.43 -15.62
CA ILE A 39 -10.45 2.15 -16.21
C ILE A 39 -11.54 2.22 -15.13
N ASN A 40 -11.29 1.64 -13.95
CA ASN A 40 -12.24 1.67 -12.85
C ASN A 40 -12.46 3.09 -12.33
N GLN A 41 -11.40 3.88 -12.19
CA GLN A 41 -11.50 5.28 -11.79
C GLN A 41 -12.25 6.11 -12.83
N ASN A 42 -11.92 5.95 -14.12
CA ASN A 42 -12.62 6.62 -15.20
C ASN A 42 -14.11 6.26 -15.18
N THR A 43 -14.44 4.97 -15.10
CA THR A 43 -15.83 4.49 -15.03
C THR A 43 -16.56 5.12 -13.84
N ARG A 44 -15.94 5.12 -12.65
CA ARG A 44 -16.54 5.75 -11.46
C ARG A 44 -16.73 7.26 -11.62
N ALA A 45 -15.83 7.94 -12.31
CA ALA A 45 -15.89 9.40 -12.50
C ALA A 45 -16.87 9.83 -13.59
N THR A 46 -16.96 9.08 -14.70
CA THR A 46 -17.76 9.43 -15.89
C THR A 46 -19.13 8.78 -15.91
N GLY A 47 -19.36 7.73 -15.12
CA GLY A 47 -20.63 7.03 -15.08
C GLY A 47 -21.77 7.90 -14.57
N GLN A 48 -22.90 7.89 -15.29
CA GLN A 48 -24.16 8.51 -14.87
C GLN A 48 -24.82 7.63 -13.79
N TRP A 49 -24.32 7.67 -12.55
CA TRP A 49 -24.75 6.79 -11.46
C TRP A 49 -26.08 7.18 -10.80
N GLY A 50 -27.03 7.78 -11.54
CA GLY A 50 -28.37 8.11 -11.05
C GLY A 50 -28.42 8.70 -9.62
N LYS A 51 -29.32 8.18 -8.77
CA LYS A 51 -29.42 8.50 -7.32
C LYS A 51 -28.58 7.57 -6.43
N GLY A 52 -27.58 6.89 -7.00
CA GLY A 52 -26.78 5.87 -6.33
C GLY A 52 -25.31 6.28 -6.19
N LYS A 53 -24.58 5.54 -5.34
CA LYS A 53 -23.11 5.63 -5.31
C LYS A 53 -22.54 4.78 -6.45
N ALA A 54 -21.41 5.22 -7.00
CA ALA A 54 -20.68 4.44 -7.99
C ALA A 54 -20.40 3.00 -7.49
N PRO A 55 -20.53 1.96 -8.34
CA PRO A 55 -20.29 0.58 -7.98
C PRO A 55 -18.93 0.37 -7.32
N LYS A 56 -18.88 -0.51 -6.33
CA LYS A 56 -17.62 -0.90 -5.69
C LYS A 56 -16.95 -1.97 -6.55
N ILE A 57 -16.18 -1.52 -7.54
CA ILE A 57 -15.39 -2.41 -8.38
C ILE A 57 -14.22 -2.95 -7.54
N PRO A 58 -14.02 -4.29 -7.45
CA PRO A 58 -12.89 -4.86 -6.73
C PRO A 58 -11.58 -4.40 -7.36
N ALA A 59 -10.57 -4.11 -6.54
CA ALA A 59 -9.26 -3.73 -7.03
C ALA A 59 -8.54 -4.93 -7.67
N TYR A 60 -7.63 -4.66 -8.60
CA TYR A 60 -6.76 -5.70 -9.14
C TYR A 60 -5.98 -6.38 -7.99
N PRO A 61 -5.78 -7.71 -8.00
CA PRO A 61 -5.09 -8.42 -6.92
C PRO A 61 -3.60 -8.07 -6.89
N ARG A 62 -3.25 -6.93 -6.29
CA ARG A 62 -1.89 -6.42 -6.15
C ARG A 62 -1.16 -7.08 -4.98
N PRO A 63 0.17 -7.23 -5.04
CA PRO A 63 0.97 -7.65 -3.90
C PRO A 63 0.81 -6.58 -2.82
N GLN A 64 0.17 -6.97 -1.73
CA GLN A 64 0.06 -6.10 -0.57
C GLN A 64 1.31 -6.36 0.25
N PRO A 65 2.12 -5.33 0.56
CA PRO A 65 3.14 -5.50 1.58
C PRO A 65 2.43 -6.02 2.82
N LYS A 66 2.96 -7.08 3.44
CA LYS A 66 2.46 -7.51 4.75
C LYS A 66 2.56 -6.27 5.62
N LYS A 67 1.41 -5.65 5.93
CA LYS A 67 1.36 -4.49 6.83
C LYS A 67 2.10 -4.95 8.07
N ALA A 68 3.24 -4.32 8.36
CA ALA A 68 3.89 -4.51 9.63
C ALA A 68 2.79 -4.33 10.67
N GLU A 69 2.50 -5.38 11.43
CA GLU A 69 1.56 -5.32 12.53
C GLU A 69 1.95 -4.08 13.32
N LYS A 70 1.07 -3.07 13.35
CA LYS A 70 1.31 -1.88 14.15
C LYS A 70 1.54 -2.41 15.55
N LYS A 71 2.80 -2.38 16.02
CA LYS A 71 3.13 -2.75 17.40
C LYS A 71 2.18 -1.92 18.27
N ALA A 72 1.20 -2.59 18.87
CA ALA A 72 0.12 -1.99 19.62
C ALA A 72 0.59 -1.34 20.94
N ASP A 73 1.90 -1.17 21.09
CA ASP A 73 2.59 -0.84 22.34
C ASP A 73 3.62 0.28 22.14
N SER A 74 3.38 1.18 21.19
CA SER A 74 4.03 2.50 21.28
C SER A 74 3.30 3.28 22.38
N PRO A 75 3.98 3.62 23.50
CA PRO A 75 3.32 4.33 24.59
C PRO A 75 2.77 5.65 24.03
N LYS A 76 1.50 5.93 24.33
CA LYS A 76 0.83 7.17 23.90
C LYS A 76 1.72 8.36 24.28
N PRO A 77 1.96 9.32 23.37
CA PRO A 77 2.75 10.50 23.70
C PRO A 77 2.05 11.24 24.85
N ARG A 78 2.77 11.40 25.97
CA ARG A 78 2.24 12.08 27.16
C ARG A 78 2.12 13.58 26.88
N SER A 79 1.03 14.17 27.35
CA SER A 79 0.82 15.62 27.21
C SER A 79 1.68 16.40 28.22
N VAL A 80 1.95 17.67 27.93
CA VAL A 80 2.70 18.57 28.83
C VAL A 80 2.02 18.68 30.21
N ALA A 81 0.69 18.65 30.24
CA ALA A 81 -0.08 18.68 31.49
C ALA A 81 0.14 17.42 32.34
N GLU A 82 0.31 16.25 31.72
CA GLU A 82 0.62 15.00 32.43
C GLU A 82 2.05 14.99 32.99
N LEU A 83 3.00 15.55 32.23
CA LEU A 83 4.38 15.73 32.71
C LEU A 83 4.42 16.67 33.92
N HIS A 84 3.71 17.79 33.87
CA HIS A 84 3.68 18.76 34.97
C HIS A 84 3.12 18.15 36.27
N LYS A 85 2.04 17.36 36.18
CA LYS A 85 1.47 16.63 37.34
C LYS A 85 2.44 15.61 37.94
N LEU A 86 3.24 14.95 37.11
CA LEU A 86 4.28 14.03 37.59
C LEU A 86 5.41 14.75 38.33
N PHE A 87 5.81 15.94 37.85
CA PHE A 87 6.83 16.75 38.51
C PHE A 87 6.38 17.31 39.85
N GLN A 88 5.11 17.70 39.97
CA GLN A 88 4.55 18.21 41.23
C GLN A 88 4.37 17.13 42.32
N ARG A 89 4.44 15.85 41.96
CA ARG A 89 4.21 14.73 42.87
C ARG A 89 5.52 14.15 43.47
N ARG A 90 6.68 14.67 43.06
CA ARG A 90 7.98 14.44 43.71
C ARG A 90 8.29 15.59 44.66
#